data_AF-A0A2Z7BTU1-F1
#
_entry.id   AF-A0A2Z7BTU1-F1
#
_cell.length_a   1.000
_cell.length_b   1.000
_cell.length_c   1.000
_cell.angle_alpha   90.00
_cell.angle_beta   90.00
_cell.angle_gamma   90.00
#
_symmetry.space_group_name_H-M   'P 1'
#
loop_
_entity.id
_entity.type
_entity.pdbx_description
1 polymer ?
#
loop_
_entity_poly.entity_id
_entity_poly.type
_entity_poly.pdbx_seq_one_letter_code
_entity_poly.pdbx_strand_id
1 'polypeptide(L)'
;MERGENSGAAASDEDIWAKLVPLDSRCPDIELRSNNVTVLSDIKSSSSEKQEWCRIERNKDQVSALMKNIRPHSILVDDMVIQDDDTTTITCGSEIILGPEAQGFMRYRFKVMPAAKVCEKRLQIVLDPEHTKCSICLSVWHDVVTVAPCLHNFCNGCFSEWLKRCQAKHSSILCPQCRAVVQFVGKNHFLHNIEEDILRADSTLRRSSEDIALLDSYTSIKSPLVSGYFVAQCRNKSGFSSNKG
;
A
#
# COMPACT_ATOMS: atom_id res chain seq x y z
N MET A 1 -27.35 -3.20 28.63
CA MET A 1 -26.15 -4.03 28.90
C MET A 1 -25.52 -4.30 27.54
N GLU A 2 -24.71 -3.33 27.11
CA GLU A 2 -23.23 -3.41 27.01
C GLU A 2 -22.81 -4.21 25.76
N ARG A 3 -22.39 -3.53 24.69
CA ARG A 3 -21.07 -2.93 24.40
C ARG A 3 -20.19 -3.93 23.66
N GLY A 4 -19.76 -3.51 22.46
CA GLY A 4 -18.85 -4.25 21.59
C GLY A 4 -18.41 -3.37 20.43
N GLU A 5 -17.91 -2.18 20.74
CA GLU A 5 -17.11 -1.36 19.82
C GLU A 5 -15.82 -2.12 19.50
N ASN A 6 -15.42 -2.15 18.22
CA ASN A 6 -14.00 -2.24 17.89
C ASN A 6 -13.70 -1.31 16.72
N SER A 7 -13.57 -0.04 17.08
CA SER A 7 -12.96 1.01 16.28
C SER A 7 -11.49 0.67 16.03
N GLY A 8 -11.20 0.29 14.80
CA GLY A 8 -9.85 0.32 14.24
C GLY A 8 -9.83 1.27 13.05
N ALA A 9 -10.25 2.52 13.25
CA ALA A 9 -9.98 3.56 12.28
C ALA A 9 -8.47 3.80 12.28
N ALA A 10 -7.78 3.27 11.28
CA ALA A 10 -6.40 3.61 11.02
C ALA A 10 -6.29 5.13 10.98
N ALA A 11 -5.45 5.68 11.85
CA ALA A 11 -5.11 7.09 11.84
C ALA A 11 -4.77 7.49 10.40
N SER A 12 -5.53 8.43 9.85
CA SER A 12 -5.23 9.04 8.56
C SER A 12 -3.81 9.58 8.62
N ASP A 13 -2.92 8.93 7.89
CA ASP A 13 -1.51 9.31 7.73
C ASP A 13 -1.47 10.58 6.87
N GLU A 14 -1.80 11.72 7.50
CA GLU A 14 -1.59 13.05 6.91
C GLU A 14 -0.07 13.25 6.83
N ASP A 15 0.47 12.99 5.63
CA ASP A 15 1.89 13.08 5.27
C ASP A 15 2.44 14.44 5.71
N ILE A 16 3.50 14.42 6.53
CA ILE A 16 4.13 15.64 7.04
C ILE A 16 4.85 16.30 5.87
N TRP A 17 4.33 17.40 5.35
CA TRP A 17 4.92 18.06 4.18
C TRP A 17 6.00 19.08 4.53
N ALA A 18 6.02 19.58 5.77
CA ALA A 18 7.08 20.47 6.26
C ALA A 18 7.24 20.42 7.79
N LYS A 19 8.38 20.93 8.27
CA LYS A 19 8.70 21.07 9.69
C LYS A 19 9.31 22.44 9.97
N LEU A 20 9.01 23.00 11.15
CA LEU A 20 9.81 24.06 11.76
C LEU A 20 10.76 23.43 12.76
N VAL A 21 12.05 23.46 12.45
CA VAL A 21 13.10 22.84 13.26
C VAL A 21 13.69 23.91 14.17
N PRO A 22 13.52 23.84 15.50
CA PRO A 22 14.13 24.80 16.41
C PRO A 22 15.66 24.67 16.38
N LEU A 23 16.37 25.79 16.54
CA LEU A 23 17.83 25.74 16.72
C LEU A 23 18.23 25.17 18.08
N ASP A 24 17.36 25.32 19.09
CA ASP A 24 17.53 24.66 20.39
C ASP A 24 16.97 23.24 20.32
N SER A 25 17.87 22.24 20.33
CA SER A 25 17.50 20.83 20.25
C SER A 25 16.69 20.32 21.46
N ARG A 26 16.52 21.14 22.50
CA ARG A 26 15.64 20.83 23.64
C ARG A 26 14.16 21.04 23.31
N CYS A 27 13.86 21.79 22.26
CA CYS A 27 12.51 22.01 21.77
C CYS A 27 12.19 21.00 20.66
N PRO A 28 10.97 20.42 20.62
CA PRO A 28 10.58 19.52 19.55
C PRO A 28 10.33 20.28 18.24
N ASP A 29 10.52 19.58 17.12
CA ASP A 29 10.09 20.06 15.80
C ASP A 29 8.57 20.30 15.79
N ILE A 30 8.14 21.35 15.09
CA ILE A 30 6.72 21.57 14.81
C ILE A 30 6.40 20.97 13.45
N GLU A 31 5.54 19.96 13.43
CA GLU A 31 5.14 19.25 12.21
C GLU A 31 3.96 19.93 11.52
N LEU A 32 4.12 20.27 10.24
CA LEU A 32 3.08 20.85 9.41
C LEU A 32 2.49 19.74 8.54
N ARG A 33 1.27 19.33 8.89
CA ARG A 33 0.53 18.24 8.21
C ARG A 33 -0.53 18.79 7.27
N SER A 34 -1.24 19.84 7.68
CA SER A 34 -2.26 20.47 6.86
C SER A 34 -1.68 21.59 5.99
N ASN A 35 -2.36 21.92 4.88
CA ASN A 35 -1.96 23.03 4.02
C ASN A 35 -2.17 24.41 4.65
N ASN A 36 -2.92 24.51 5.74
CA ASN A 36 -3.10 25.75 6.50
C ASN A 36 -2.98 25.40 7.99
N VAL A 37 -2.01 26.01 8.68
CA VAL A 37 -1.68 25.71 10.08
C VAL A 37 -1.41 26.99 10.84
N THR A 38 -2.02 27.15 12.02
CA THR A 38 -1.60 28.15 13.01
C THR A 38 -0.51 27.55 13.88
N VAL A 39 0.64 28.21 13.97
CA VAL A 39 1.81 27.71 14.71
C VAL A 39 1.75 28.16 16.17
N LEU A 40 1.89 27.18 17.08
CA LEU A 40 1.89 27.36 18.52
C LEU A 40 3.24 26.93 19.12
N SER A 41 3.96 27.84 19.76
CA SER A 41 5.21 27.51 20.46
C SER A 41 5.56 28.51 21.55
N ASP A 42 6.60 28.21 22.32
CA ASP A 42 7.24 29.21 23.19
C ASP A 42 7.82 30.34 22.33
N ILE A 43 7.79 31.55 22.87
CA ILE A 43 8.28 32.76 22.19
C ILE A 43 9.73 33.06 22.56
N LYS A 44 10.05 32.85 23.84
CA LYS A 44 11.38 33.04 24.42
C LYS A 44 11.88 31.71 24.94
N SER A 45 13.17 31.45 24.81
CA SER A 45 13.79 30.20 25.28
C SER A 45 13.74 30.03 26.80
N SER A 46 13.46 31.09 27.55
CA SER A 46 13.36 31.11 29.01
C SER A 46 11.92 31.04 29.54
N SER A 47 10.92 31.00 28.67
CA SER A 47 9.50 30.95 29.03
C SER A 47 8.91 29.60 28.60
N SER A 48 7.98 29.07 29.39
CA SER A 48 7.22 27.85 29.06
C SER A 48 5.78 28.15 28.63
N GLU A 49 5.49 29.42 28.30
CA GLU A 49 4.18 29.83 27.81
C GLU A 49 4.13 29.77 26.28
N LYS A 50 3.30 28.85 25.78
CA LYS A 50 3.03 28.69 24.35
C LYS A 50 2.07 29.76 23.86
N GLN A 51 2.42 30.42 22.76
CA GLN A 51 1.58 31.43 22.12
C GLN A 51 1.45 31.12 20.62
N GLU A 52 0.31 31.48 20.04
CA GLU A 52 0.12 31.43 18.60
C GLU A 52 0.83 32.63 17.98
N TRP A 53 1.64 32.40 16.93
CA TRP A 53 2.47 33.48 16.39
C TRP A 53 2.51 33.63 14.87
N CYS A 54 2.15 32.61 14.12
CA CYS A 54 1.93 32.77 12.68
C CYS A 54 0.89 31.80 12.14
N ARG A 55 0.40 32.10 10.94
CA ARG A 55 -0.29 31.15 10.08
C ARG A 55 0.60 30.81 8.90
N ILE A 56 0.75 29.52 8.60
CA ILE A 56 1.50 29.02 7.45
C ILE A 56 0.52 28.35 6.50
N GLU A 57 0.52 28.81 5.25
CA GLU A 57 -0.27 28.24 4.16
C GLU A 57 0.65 27.69 3.07
N ARG A 58 0.49 26.40 2.71
CA ARG A 58 1.29 25.75 1.69
C ARG A 58 0.95 26.28 0.30
N ASN A 59 1.96 26.70 -0.45
CA ASN A 59 1.76 27.17 -1.81
C ASN A 59 1.51 26.02 -2.80
N LYS A 60 0.91 26.35 -3.95
CA LYS A 60 0.60 25.38 -5.02
C LYS A 60 1.84 24.70 -5.62
N ASP A 61 3.01 25.34 -5.51
CA ASP A 61 4.29 24.80 -5.98
C ASP A 61 4.81 23.62 -5.15
N GLN A 62 4.17 23.31 -4.01
CA GLN A 62 4.52 22.24 -3.08
C GLN A 62 5.90 22.37 -2.42
N VAL A 63 6.62 23.47 -2.66
CA VAL A 63 8.02 23.69 -2.21
C VAL A 63 8.20 24.98 -1.41
N SER A 64 7.18 25.84 -1.34
CA SER A 64 7.18 27.05 -0.53
C SER A 64 5.89 27.18 0.28
N ALA A 65 5.86 28.12 1.22
CA ALA A 65 4.68 28.43 2.00
C ALA A 65 4.56 29.94 2.23
N LEU A 66 3.33 30.43 2.32
CA LEU A 66 3.02 31.79 2.74
C LEU A 66 2.90 31.82 4.26
N MET A 67 3.70 32.64 4.91
CA MET A 67 3.67 32.86 6.35
C MET A 67 3.06 34.23 6.65
N LYS A 68 2.07 34.26 7.54
CA LYS A 68 1.43 35.48 8.04
C LYS A 68 1.71 35.65 9.53
N ASN A 69 2.23 36.81 9.93
CA ASN A 69 2.34 37.15 11.34
C ASN A 69 0.96 37.46 11.92
N ILE A 70 0.66 36.92 13.10
CA ILE A 70 -0.61 37.16 13.81
C ILE A 70 -0.37 37.74 15.21
N ARG A 71 0.86 38.18 15.50
CA ARG A 71 1.22 38.80 16.77
C ARG A 71 1.42 40.30 16.61
N PRO A 72 1.20 41.07 17.69
CA PRO A 72 1.54 42.49 17.74
C PRO A 72 3.04 42.79 17.63
N HIS A 73 3.90 41.80 17.86
CA HIS A 73 5.36 41.96 17.82
C HIS A 73 5.89 41.47 16.47
N SER A 74 6.97 42.12 16.00
CA SER A 74 7.59 41.75 14.75
C SER A 74 8.30 40.38 14.81
N ILE A 75 8.28 39.70 13.67
CA ILE A 75 9.01 38.44 13.43
C ILE A 75 10.05 38.71 12.35
N LEU A 76 11.26 38.19 12.50
CA LEU A 76 12.27 38.24 11.45
C LEU A 76 12.24 36.95 10.63
N VAL A 77 12.21 37.08 9.31
CA VAL A 77 12.27 35.98 8.35
C VAL A 77 13.36 36.30 7.32
N ASP A 78 14.45 35.54 7.30
CA ASP A 78 15.60 35.78 6.41
C ASP A 78 16.07 37.26 6.45
N ASP A 79 16.23 37.79 7.66
CA ASP A 79 16.55 39.20 7.99
C ASP A 79 15.49 40.25 7.60
N MET A 80 14.33 39.82 7.08
CA MET A 80 13.18 40.71 6.80
C MET A 80 12.25 40.83 8.00
N VAL A 81 11.91 42.06 8.38
CA VAL A 81 10.97 42.35 9.48
C VAL A 81 9.53 42.20 8.97
N ILE A 82 8.75 41.32 9.59
CA ILE A 82 7.33 41.09 9.34
C ILE A 82 6.53 41.70 10.49
N GLN A 83 5.75 42.74 10.23
CA GLN A 83 4.89 43.38 11.26
C GLN A 83 3.60 42.59 11.46
N ASP A 84 2.72 43.08 12.34
CA ASP A 84 1.40 42.48 12.54
C ASP A 84 0.58 42.50 11.24
N ASP A 85 -0.14 41.40 10.99
CA ASP A 85 -0.93 41.14 9.78
C ASP A 85 -0.16 41.04 8.44
N ASP A 86 1.16 41.31 8.43
CA ASP A 86 2.02 41.19 7.26
C ASP A 86 2.26 39.72 6.87
N THR A 87 2.59 39.51 5.58
CA THR A 87 2.85 38.19 5.00
C THR A 87 4.18 38.14 4.26
N THR A 88 4.79 36.97 4.23
CA THR A 88 6.02 36.69 3.47
C THR A 88 6.02 35.24 2.95
N THR A 89 6.75 34.98 1.88
CA THR A 89 6.97 33.60 1.40
C THR A 89 8.22 33.02 2.05
N ILE A 90 8.09 31.82 2.62
CA ILE A 90 9.20 31.05 3.18
C ILE A 90 9.51 29.85 2.29
N THR A 91 10.80 29.51 2.20
CA THR A 91 11.30 28.38 1.41
C THR A 91 12.21 27.49 2.26
N CYS A 92 12.48 26.26 1.81
CA CYS A 92 13.30 25.34 2.58
C CYS A 92 14.68 25.95 2.89
N GLY A 93 14.98 26.13 4.17
CA GLY A 93 16.18 26.82 4.65
C GLY A 93 15.91 28.16 5.33
N SER A 94 14.73 28.77 5.09
CA SER A 94 14.38 30.07 5.68
C SER A 94 14.48 30.06 7.20
N GLU A 95 15.10 31.09 7.76
CA GLU A 95 15.29 31.27 9.20
C GLU A 95 14.24 32.22 9.76
N ILE A 96 13.56 31.80 10.82
CA ILE A 96 12.45 32.53 11.46
C ILE A 96 12.82 32.81 12.92
N ILE A 97 12.73 34.07 13.34
CA ILE A 97 13.07 34.52 14.71
C ILE A 97 11.88 35.30 15.29
N LEU A 98 11.38 34.88 16.45
CA LEU A 98 10.14 35.41 17.04
C LEU A 98 10.27 36.78 17.75
N GLY A 99 11.35 37.52 17.50
CA GLY A 99 11.58 38.83 18.07
C GLY A 99 12.58 39.69 17.29
N PRO A 100 12.63 41.01 17.58
CA PRO A 100 13.43 41.98 16.85
C PRO A 100 14.94 41.89 17.14
N GLU A 101 15.31 41.32 18.30
CA GLU A 101 16.69 41.03 18.67
C GLU A 101 16.88 39.51 18.67
N ALA A 102 17.93 39.00 18.03
CA ALA A 102 18.15 37.56 17.90
C ALA A 102 18.41 36.84 19.24
N GLN A 103 18.61 37.57 20.34
CA GLN A 103 19.03 37.02 21.63
C GLN A 103 17.81 36.68 22.51
N GLY A 104 17.71 35.42 22.93
CA GLY A 104 16.69 34.94 23.87
C GLY A 104 15.32 34.59 23.27
N PHE A 105 15.12 34.86 21.98
CA PHE A 105 13.91 34.47 21.24
C PHE A 105 14.08 33.11 20.56
N MET A 106 12.96 32.42 20.38
CA MET A 106 12.95 31.17 19.64
C MET A 106 13.30 31.40 18.16
N ARG A 107 14.08 30.46 17.63
CA ARG A 107 14.57 30.45 16.26
C ARG A 107 14.24 29.12 15.61
N TYR A 108 13.63 29.19 14.43
CA TYR A 108 13.25 28.02 13.64
C TYR A 108 13.87 28.07 12.26
N ARG A 109 14.16 26.90 11.72
CA ARG A 109 14.46 26.71 10.31
C ARG A 109 13.30 25.99 9.64
N PHE A 110 12.76 26.59 8.59
CA PHE A 110 11.71 25.96 7.79
C PHE A 110 12.31 24.87 6.91
N LYS A 111 11.81 23.65 7.02
CA LYS A 111 12.28 22.50 6.26
C LYS A 111 11.09 21.85 5.55
N VAL A 112 11.10 21.89 4.22
CA VAL A 112 10.13 21.14 3.42
C VAL A 112 10.55 19.68 3.42
N MET A 113 9.62 18.80 3.79
CA MET A 113 9.84 17.37 3.70
C MET A 113 9.62 16.99 2.24
N PRO A 114 10.54 16.23 1.62
CA PRO A 114 10.23 15.68 0.31
C PRO A 114 8.97 14.84 0.45
N ALA A 115 7.92 15.19 -0.30
CA ALA A 115 6.76 14.31 -0.46
C ALA A 115 7.32 12.91 -0.70
N ALA A 116 6.83 11.90 0.03
CA ALA A 116 7.31 10.54 -0.11
C ALA A 116 7.23 10.16 -1.61
N LYS A 117 8.34 10.31 -2.33
CA LYS A 117 8.44 9.89 -3.72
C LYS A 117 8.38 8.39 -3.63
N VAL A 118 7.17 7.83 -3.77
CA VAL A 118 7.02 6.43 -4.16
C VAL A 118 7.87 6.33 -5.42
N CYS A 119 9.03 5.71 -5.28
CA CYS A 119 9.94 5.52 -6.38
C CYS A 119 9.25 4.49 -7.27
N GLU A 120 8.47 4.95 -8.25
CA GLU A 120 7.87 4.12 -9.30
C GLU A 120 8.97 3.62 -10.26
N LYS A 121 10.01 2.99 -9.72
CA LYS A 121 10.95 2.19 -10.52
C LYS A 121 10.19 0.98 -11.03
N ARG A 122 9.40 1.16 -12.09
CA ARG A 122 8.75 0.08 -12.82
C ARG A 122 9.79 -0.49 -13.78
N LEU A 123 10.09 -1.78 -13.60
CA LEU A 123 10.92 -2.51 -14.56
C LEU A 123 10.08 -2.78 -15.82
N GLN A 124 10.59 -2.41 -16.99
CA GLN A 124 9.98 -2.78 -18.25
C GLN A 124 10.39 -4.21 -18.61
N ILE A 125 9.50 -5.16 -18.33
CA ILE A 125 9.70 -6.57 -18.66
C ILE A 125 8.90 -6.85 -19.94
N VAL A 126 9.59 -7.31 -20.99
CA VAL A 126 8.93 -7.79 -22.20
C VAL A 126 8.41 -9.20 -21.92
N LEU A 127 7.09 -9.36 -21.94
CA LEU A 127 6.42 -10.64 -21.78
C LEU A 127 5.70 -10.99 -23.08
N ASP A 128 5.84 -12.23 -23.51
CA ASP A 128 5.03 -12.77 -24.60
C ASP A 128 3.65 -13.17 -24.04
N PRO A 129 2.54 -12.60 -24.55
CA PRO A 129 1.19 -12.95 -24.13
C PRO A 129 0.86 -14.44 -24.22
N GLU A 130 1.54 -15.23 -25.06
CA GLU A 130 1.31 -16.67 -25.15
C GLU A 130 1.74 -17.41 -23.86
N HIS A 131 2.75 -16.90 -23.15
CA HIS A 131 3.25 -17.51 -21.92
C HIS A 131 2.42 -17.16 -20.67
N THR A 132 1.43 -16.28 -20.79
CA THR A 132 0.58 -15.82 -19.68
C THR A 132 -0.85 -16.36 -19.78
N LYS A 133 -1.09 -17.30 -20.70
CA LYS A 133 -2.38 -17.93 -20.94
C LYS A 133 -2.60 -19.18 -20.11
N CYS A 134 -3.84 -19.35 -19.67
CA CYS A 134 -4.32 -20.60 -19.07
C CYS A 134 -4.41 -21.69 -20.14
N SER A 135 -3.77 -22.84 -19.96
CA SER A 135 -3.85 -23.92 -20.96
C SER A 135 -5.23 -24.58 -21.06
N ILE A 136 -6.17 -24.23 -20.19
CA ILE A 136 -7.56 -24.75 -20.19
C ILE A 136 -8.47 -23.85 -21.03
N CYS A 137 -8.46 -22.53 -20.78
CA CYS A 137 -9.35 -21.58 -21.47
C CYS A 137 -8.65 -20.71 -22.52
N LEU A 138 -7.33 -20.90 -22.70
CA LEU A 138 -6.49 -20.23 -23.72
C LEU A 138 -6.49 -18.69 -23.67
N SER A 139 -6.94 -18.13 -22.55
CA SER A 139 -6.96 -16.70 -22.27
C SER A 139 -5.97 -16.37 -21.16
N VAL A 140 -5.52 -15.12 -21.05
CA VAL A 140 -4.63 -14.63 -19.97
C VAL A 140 -5.18 -15.10 -18.62
N TRP A 141 -4.36 -15.53 -17.66
CA TRP A 141 -4.89 -16.07 -16.39
C TRP A 141 -5.91 -15.13 -15.71
N HIS A 142 -6.77 -15.69 -14.86
CA HIS A 142 -7.71 -14.94 -14.02
C HIS A 142 -7.74 -15.59 -12.64
N ASP A 143 -7.45 -14.80 -11.60
CA ASP A 143 -7.25 -15.28 -10.23
C ASP A 143 -6.26 -16.47 -10.22
N VAL A 144 -4.99 -16.21 -10.50
CA VAL A 144 -4.03 -17.27 -10.85
C VAL A 144 -3.79 -18.27 -9.71
N VAL A 145 -3.80 -19.56 -10.04
CA VAL A 145 -3.36 -20.66 -9.17
C VAL A 145 -2.16 -21.40 -9.76
N THR A 146 -1.24 -21.83 -8.90
CA THR A 146 -0.05 -22.62 -9.26
C THR A 146 -0.17 -24.02 -8.69
N VAL A 147 0.12 -25.03 -9.51
CA VAL A 147 0.12 -26.44 -9.10
C VAL A 147 1.54 -26.96 -8.87
N ALA A 148 1.76 -27.73 -7.81
CA ALA A 148 3.04 -28.36 -7.49
C ALA A 148 2.99 -29.87 -7.74
N PRO A 149 4.09 -30.51 -8.19
CA PRO A 149 5.46 -29.97 -8.27
C PRO A 149 5.82 -29.32 -9.61
N CYS A 150 4.97 -29.38 -10.63
CA CYS A 150 5.33 -28.92 -11.98
C CYS A 150 5.28 -27.39 -12.19
N LEU A 151 4.74 -26.64 -11.24
CA LEU A 151 4.65 -25.17 -11.22
C LEU A 151 3.91 -24.54 -12.41
N HIS A 152 3.01 -25.30 -13.05
CA HIS A 152 2.12 -24.75 -14.07
C HIS A 152 1.00 -23.90 -13.46
N ASN A 153 0.54 -22.91 -14.22
CA ASN A 153 -0.39 -21.88 -13.76
C ASN A 153 -1.69 -21.92 -14.55
N PHE A 154 -2.81 -21.71 -13.86
CA PHE A 154 -4.15 -21.76 -14.41
C PHE A 154 -5.03 -20.68 -13.78
N CYS A 155 -6.17 -20.36 -14.39
CA CYS A 155 -7.21 -19.62 -13.70
C CYS A 155 -7.76 -20.47 -12.54
N ASN A 156 -8.05 -19.87 -11.38
CA ASN A 156 -8.62 -20.58 -10.23
C ASN A 156 -9.89 -21.34 -10.63
N GLY A 157 -10.86 -20.65 -11.23
CA GLY A 157 -12.12 -21.27 -11.69
C GLY A 157 -11.92 -22.44 -12.65
N CYS A 158 -11.00 -22.31 -13.62
CA CYS A 158 -10.70 -23.39 -14.57
C CYS A 158 -10.12 -24.63 -13.88
N PHE A 159 -9.15 -24.43 -12.98
CA PHE A 159 -8.51 -25.55 -12.29
C PHE A 159 -9.43 -26.17 -11.23
N SER A 160 -10.27 -25.37 -10.55
CA SER A 160 -11.28 -25.87 -9.62
C SER A 160 -12.29 -26.81 -10.29
N GLU A 161 -12.77 -26.48 -11.49
CA GLU A 161 -13.63 -27.38 -12.26
C GLU A 161 -12.89 -28.63 -12.75
N TRP A 162 -11.63 -28.50 -13.17
CA TRP A 162 -10.79 -29.65 -13.50
C TRP A 162 -10.64 -30.60 -12.31
N LEU A 163 -10.34 -30.04 -11.13
CA LEU A 163 -10.17 -30.79 -9.89
C LEU A 163 -11.43 -31.59 -9.55
N LYS A 164 -12.61 -30.97 -9.62
CA LYS A 164 -13.91 -31.60 -9.40
C LYS A 164 -14.15 -32.79 -10.35
N ARG A 165 -13.81 -32.63 -11.63
CA ARG A 165 -13.94 -33.71 -12.64
C ARG A 165 -12.97 -34.87 -12.39
N CYS A 166 -11.74 -34.57 -11.99
CA CYS A 166 -10.74 -35.59 -11.70
C CYS A 166 -11.07 -36.41 -10.45
N GLN A 167 -11.54 -35.76 -9.37
CA GLN A 167 -11.94 -36.45 -8.13
C GLN A 167 -13.07 -37.48 -8.36
N ALA A 168 -13.94 -37.25 -9.34
CA ALA A 168 -15.00 -38.18 -9.68
C ALA A 168 -14.54 -39.43 -10.45
N LYS A 169 -13.36 -39.38 -11.11
CA LYS A 169 -12.92 -40.38 -12.09
C LYS A 169 -11.58 -41.04 -11.78
N HIS A 170 -10.73 -40.39 -11.01
CA HIS A 170 -9.34 -40.80 -10.81
C HIS A 170 -8.93 -40.73 -9.34
N SER A 171 -8.04 -41.63 -8.92
CA SER A 171 -7.45 -41.65 -7.58
C SER A 171 -6.41 -40.55 -7.36
N SER A 172 -5.94 -39.91 -8.44
CA SER A 172 -4.96 -38.83 -8.39
C SER A 172 -5.35 -37.72 -9.36
N ILE A 173 -4.95 -36.50 -9.02
CA ILE A 173 -5.19 -35.31 -9.84
C ILE A 173 -3.97 -35.11 -10.74
N LEU A 174 -4.20 -35.01 -12.04
CA LEU A 174 -3.13 -34.78 -13.02
C LEU A 174 -3.15 -33.33 -13.48
N CYS A 175 -1.98 -32.74 -13.71
CA CYS A 175 -1.84 -31.42 -14.27
C CYS A 175 -2.42 -31.40 -15.70
N PRO A 176 -3.32 -30.46 -16.04
CA PRO A 176 -3.88 -30.33 -17.39
C PRO A 176 -2.81 -30.13 -18.48
N GLN A 177 -1.71 -29.47 -18.15
CA GLN A 177 -0.67 -29.08 -19.10
C GLN A 177 0.36 -30.20 -19.33
N CYS A 178 0.93 -30.76 -18.26
CA CYS A 178 2.02 -31.74 -18.36
C CYS A 178 1.68 -33.14 -17.86
N ARG A 179 0.46 -33.36 -17.36
CA ARG A 179 -0.02 -34.64 -16.79
C ARG A 179 0.76 -35.13 -15.56
N ALA A 180 1.66 -34.33 -14.98
CA ALA A 180 2.30 -34.64 -13.71
C ALA A 180 1.25 -34.75 -12.58
N VAL A 181 1.50 -35.63 -11.61
CA VAL A 181 0.62 -35.76 -10.42
C VAL A 181 0.69 -34.49 -9.59
N VAL A 182 -0.46 -33.86 -9.38
CA VAL A 182 -0.61 -32.65 -8.57
C VAL A 182 -0.68 -33.04 -7.11
N GLN A 183 0.23 -32.48 -6.31
CA GLN A 183 0.29 -32.69 -4.87
C GLN A 183 -0.35 -31.51 -4.11
N PHE A 184 -0.09 -30.30 -4.58
CA PHE A 184 -0.56 -29.07 -3.97
C PHE A 184 -1.03 -28.09 -5.06
N VAL A 185 -1.98 -27.23 -4.70
CA VAL A 185 -2.41 -26.11 -5.52
C VAL A 185 -2.68 -24.92 -4.62
N GLY A 186 -2.22 -23.74 -4.98
CA GLY A 186 -2.43 -22.53 -4.18
C GLY A 186 -2.61 -21.31 -5.05
N LYS A 187 -3.24 -20.27 -4.49
CA LYS A 187 -3.32 -18.95 -5.13
C LYS A 187 -1.91 -18.36 -5.27
N ASN A 188 -1.64 -17.73 -6.42
CA ASN A 188 -0.38 -17.06 -6.68
C ASN A 188 -0.60 -15.55 -6.84
N HIS A 189 -0.51 -14.82 -5.73
CA HIS A 189 -0.70 -13.37 -5.71
C HIS A 189 0.28 -12.61 -6.60
N PHE A 190 1.52 -13.10 -6.74
CA PHE A 190 2.50 -12.47 -7.61
C PHE A 190 2.07 -12.53 -9.08
N LEU A 191 1.63 -13.71 -9.55
CA LEU A 191 1.14 -13.85 -10.92
C LEU A 191 -0.19 -13.14 -11.15
N HIS A 192 -1.03 -13.01 -10.13
CA HIS A 192 -2.24 -12.19 -10.21
C HIS A 192 -1.91 -10.70 -10.40
N ASN A 193 -0.91 -10.17 -9.71
CA ASN A 193 -0.47 -8.78 -9.93
C ASN A 193 0.10 -8.59 -11.35
N ILE A 194 0.83 -9.58 -11.87
CA ILE A 194 1.33 -9.55 -13.25
C ILE A 194 0.17 -9.60 -14.25
N GLU A 195 -0.81 -10.46 -14.02
CA GLU A 195 -2.05 -10.50 -14.80
C GLU A 195 -2.72 -9.11 -14.86
N GLU A 196 -2.93 -8.46 -13.71
CA GLU A 196 -3.55 -7.13 -13.67
C GLU A 196 -2.74 -6.09 -14.45
N ASP A 197 -1.41 -6.14 -14.35
CA ASP A 197 -0.52 -5.25 -15.10
C ASP A 197 -0.57 -5.51 -16.62
N ILE A 198 -0.66 -6.77 -17.05
CA ILE A 198 -0.86 -7.13 -18.47
C ILE A 198 -2.19 -6.56 -18.97
N LEU A 199 -3.28 -6.77 -18.23
CA LEU A 199 -4.63 -6.29 -18.60
C LEU A 199 -4.77 -4.76 -18.53
N ARG A 200 -3.85 -4.08 -17.82
CA ARG A 200 -3.74 -2.62 -17.82
C ARG A 200 -2.95 -2.12 -19.03
N ALA A 201 -1.94 -2.86 -19.46
CA ALA A 201 -1.13 -2.53 -20.63
C ALA A 201 -1.86 -2.79 -21.95
N ASP A 202 -2.66 -3.87 -22.01
CA ASP A 202 -3.47 -4.22 -23.17
C ASP A 202 -4.87 -4.67 -22.73
N SER A 203 -5.85 -3.77 -22.92
CA SER A 203 -7.24 -4.03 -22.54
C SER A 203 -7.95 -5.01 -23.47
N THR A 204 -7.41 -5.29 -24.67
CA THR A 204 -8.03 -6.23 -25.62
C THR A 204 -7.96 -7.68 -25.14
N LEU A 205 -7.06 -7.97 -24.20
CA LEU A 205 -6.89 -9.28 -23.56
C LEU A 205 -7.91 -9.52 -22.43
N ARG A 206 -8.73 -8.52 -22.07
CA ARG A 206 -9.73 -8.65 -21.00
C ARG A 206 -10.91 -9.51 -21.43
N ARG A 207 -11.31 -10.38 -20.53
CA ARG A 207 -12.58 -11.13 -20.63
C ARG A 207 -13.77 -10.19 -20.43
N SER A 208 -14.93 -10.63 -20.90
CA SER A 208 -16.20 -10.00 -20.55
C SER A 208 -16.48 -10.12 -19.05
N SER A 209 -17.34 -9.24 -18.54
CA SER A 209 -17.82 -9.30 -17.16
C SER A 209 -18.52 -10.62 -16.85
N GLU A 210 -19.24 -11.16 -17.83
CA GLU A 210 -20.00 -12.40 -17.70
C GLU A 210 -19.07 -13.61 -17.56
N ASP A 211 -17.99 -13.65 -18.35
CA ASP A 211 -16.99 -14.73 -18.30
C ASP A 211 -16.21 -14.72 -16.98
N ILE A 212 -15.88 -13.52 -16.47
CA ILE A 212 -15.24 -13.35 -15.16
C ILE A 212 -16.15 -13.88 -14.05
N ALA A 213 -17.42 -13.44 -14.02
CA ALA A 213 -18.39 -13.88 -13.01
C ALA A 213 -18.60 -15.40 -13.06
N LEU A 214 -18.62 -15.98 -14.26
CA LEU A 214 -18.70 -17.42 -14.43
C LEU A 214 -17.47 -18.14 -13.86
N LEU A 215 -16.26 -17.67 -14.16
CA LEU A 215 -15.01 -18.24 -13.61
C LEU A 215 -14.99 -18.13 -12.08
N ASP A 216 -15.38 -16.98 -11.53
CA ASP A 216 -15.42 -16.73 -10.10
C ASP A 216 -16.39 -17.68 -9.39
N SER A 217 -17.54 -17.99 -10.02
CA SER A 217 -18.52 -18.94 -9.48
C SER A 217 -17.96 -20.36 -9.29
N TYR A 218 -16.91 -20.72 -10.03
CA TYR A 218 -16.23 -22.02 -9.94
C TYR A 218 -15.06 -22.05 -8.96
N THR A 219 -14.63 -20.91 -8.43
CA THR A 219 -13.43 -20.83 -7.58
C THR A 219 -13.64 -21.57 -6.26
N SER A 220 -12.70 -22.48 -5.95
CA SER A 220 -12.71 -23.23 -4.69
C SER A 220 -11.42 -23.11 -3.89
N ILE A 221 -10.33 -22.65 -4.51
CA ILE A 221 -9.03 -22.51 -3.88
C ILE A 221 -8.94 -21.09 -3.28
N LYS A 222 -8.85 -21.00 -1.96
CA LYS A 222 -8.88 -19.71 -1.23
C LYS A 222 -7.54 -19.28 -0.64
N SER A 223 -6.64 -20.22 -0.35
CA SER A 223 -5.38 -19.94 0.32
C SER A 223 -4.17 -20.08 -0.62
N PRO A 224 -3.08 -19.33 -0.36
CA PRO A 224 -1.77 -19.56 -1.00
C PRO A 224 -1.14 -20.86 -0.54
N LEU A 225 -1.47 -21.30 0.67
CA LEU A 225 -1.01 -22.51 1.31
C LEU A 225 -2.15 -23.52 1.32
N VAL A 226 -2.15 -24.49 0.41
CA VAL A 226 -2.99 -25.68 0.58
C VAL A 226 -2.08 -26.80 1.02
N SER A 227 -2.13 -27.08 2.33
CA SER A 227 -1.59 -28.31 2.91
C SER A 227 -2.46 -29.49 2.45
N GLY A 228 -1.80 -30.60 2.11
CA GLY A 228 -2.36 -31.69 1.31
C GLY A 228 -3.69 -32.24 1.81
N TYR A 229 -4.70 -32.20 0.95
CA TYR A 229 -5.93 -33.00 1.06
C TYR A 229 -6.21 -33.83 -0.21
N PHE A 230 -5.20 -34.12 -1.03
CA PHE A 230 -5.38 -34.94 -2.24
C PHE A 230 -4.85 -36.38 -2.14
N VAL A 231 -4.39 -36.83 -0.96
CA VAL A 231 -3.86 -38.20 -0.77
C VAL A 231 -4.63 -39.03 0.28
N ALA A 232 -5.49 -38.43 1.10
CA ALA A 232 -6.14 -39.13 2.21
C ALA A 232 -7.61 -39.52 1.95
N GLN A 233 -7.89 -40.29 0.90
CA GLN A 233 -9.11 -41.14 0.87
C GLN A 233 -9.09 -42.34 -0.08
N CYS A 234 -7.91 -42.77 -0.55
CA CYS A 234 -7.76 -44.03 -1.31
C CYS A 234 -6.96 -45.09 -0.51
N ARG A 235 -7.21 -45.23 0.80
CA ARG A 235 -6.80 -46.42 1.54
C ARG A 235 -8.00 -47.06 2.24
N ASN A 236 -8.22 -48.32 1.86
CA ASN A 236 -9.05 -49.37 2.46
C ASN A 236 -10.51 -49.53 1.97
N LYS A 237 -10.64 -50.14 0.79
CA LYS A 237 -11.51 -51.31 0.60
C LYS A 237 -10.79 -52.40 -0.21
N SER A 238 -9.76 -52.98 0.38
CA SER A 238 -9.36 -54.37 0.11
C SER A 238 -9.80 -55.15 1.34
N GLY A 239 -10.91 -55.88 1.31
CA GLY A 239 -11.00 -57.10 0.51
C GLY A 239 -10.20 -58.22 1.17
N PHE A 240 -10.41 -58.47 2.48
CA PHE A 240 -9.94 -59.71 3.10
C PHE A 240 -11.02 -60.76 2.86
N SER A 241 -10.85 -61.52 1.78
CA SER A 241 -11.50 -62.81 1.62
C SER A 241 -10.81 -63.76 2.59
N SER A 242 -11.48 -64.07 3.70
CA SER A 242 -11.08 -65.17 4.56
C SER A 242 -11.45 -66.47 3.84
N ASN A 243 -10.47 -67.06 3.16
CA ASN A 243 -10.59 -68.42 2.66
C ASN A 243 -10.14 -69.40 3.75
N LYS A 244 -10.81 -70.55 3.77
CA LYS A 244 -10.85 -71.58 4.81
C LYS A 244 -9.50 -72.18 5.20
N GLY A 245 -9.38 -72.49 6.49
CA GLY A 245 -8.59 -73.57 7.08
C GLY A 245 -9.44 -74.22 8.16
#